data_AF-A0A936BRD2-F1
#
_entry.id   AF-A0A936BRD2-F1
#
_cell.length_a   1.000
_cell.length_b   1.000
_cell.length_c   1.000
_cell.angle_alpha   90.00
_cell.angle_beta   90.00
_cell.angle_gamma   90.00
#
_symmetry.space_group_name_H-M   'P 1'
#
loop_
_entity.id
_entity.type
_entity.pdbx_description
1 polymer ?
#
loop_
_entity_poly.entity_id
_entity_poly.type
_entity_poly.pdbx_seq_one_letter_code
_entity_poly.pdbx_strand_id
1 'polypeptide(L)'
;MSERSDRLVLPVLPLREVVLFPGITAPIGAGRPGTLRAIEAALATPEKLIFAVSQRQNTEQVAAEGLYTIGTIARIGQMQRGLAGMQLLLHGESRGIAMHIGERNGYLESIVRQAEEMSPLNEEDPAFVGLYREARARAAELGQKSGLPEEVVQQVLAGVHEPGRFADLVAGYLDINPGQRQALLETLSVEERLRRVLVHVQRQISVLDAQEDIKSQVQEELGERQREMFLREQLKQIRRELGEDEGGNDLEELREKLDALELPPEARKEVDREFARLERIGRESMEAQVIRTFLDTVAELPWNERSEESLDLQKAQTILDEDHYALGDVKDRVLEFLAVRQLKAAQAEKQAAAGPRPRTPRPPWKANSPPAPRTRSVTPTRPRPRPRPRSP
;
A
#
# COMPACT_ATOMS: atom_id res chain seq x y z
N MET A 1 5.66 -5.40 -64.33
CA MET A 1 4.80 -4.24 -64.67
C MET A 1 3.34 -4.59 -64.41
N SER A 2 2.85 -4.24 -63.23
CA SER A 2 1.43 -3.91 -62.99
C SER A 2 1.33 -3.11 -61.68
N GLU A 3 2.11 -2.04 -61.57
CA GLU A 3 2.02 -1.10 -60.44
C GLU A 3 0.85 -0.12 -60.68
N ARG A 4 -0.37 -0.61 -60.50
CA ARG A 4 -1.47 0.22 -60.01
C ARG A 4 -1.80 -0.29 -58.63
N SER A 5 -1.00 0.12 -57.66
CA SER A 5 -1.39 0.01 -56.26
C SER A 5 -2.58 0.96 -56.10
N ASP A 6 -3.79 0.39 -56.04
CA ASP A 6 -5.04 1.14 -56.07
C ASP A 6 -5.08 2.12 -54.90
N ARG A 7 -5.03 3.41 -55.24
CA ARG A 7 -5.16 4.50 -54.28
C ARG A 7 -6.65 4.72 -54.05
N LEU A 8 -7.08 4.52 -52.82
CA LEU A 8 -8.47 4.76 -52.40
C LEU A 8 -8.55 6.14 -51.74
N VAL A 9 -9.66 6.85 -51.95
CA VAL A 9 -9.98 8.06 -51.19
C VAL A 9 -11.04 7.68 -50.19
N LEU A 10 -10.66 7.64 -48.91
CA LEU A 10 -11.52 7.14 -47.84
C LEU A 10 -11.72 8.21 -46.75
N PRO A 11 -12.93 8.33 -46.20
CA PRO A 11 -13.14 9.08 -44.96
C PRO A 11 -12.29 8.47 -43.83
N VAL A 12 -11.74 9.31 -42.97
CA VAL A 12 -10.90 8.90 -41.84
C VAL A 12 -11.74 8.84 -40.59
N LEU A 13 -11.60 7.75 -39.85
CA LEU A 13 -12.16 7.55 -38.52
C LEU A 13 -11.05 7.56 -37.47
N PRO A 14 -10.87 8.67 -36.74
CA PRO A 14 -9.94 8.74 -35.63
C PRO A 14 -10.37 7.86 -34.46
N LEU A 15 -9.57 6.86 -34.11
CA LEU A 15 -9.78 6.00 -32.95
C LEU A 15 -8.99 6.52 -31.73
N ARG A 16 -9.63 6.52 -30.57
CA ARG A 16 -8.98 6.84 -29.27
C ARG A 16 -8.57 5.54 -28.61
N GLU A 17 -7.30 5.39 -28.28
CA GLU A 17 -6.75 4.26 -27.48
C GLU A 17 -7.01 2.85 -28.06
N VAL A 18 -7.61 2.76 -29.24
CA VAL A 18 -7.93 1.51 -29.94
C VAL A 18 -7.16 1.49 -31.25
N VAL A 19 -6.50 0.36 -31.51
CA VAL A 19 -5.87 0.03 -32.79
C VAL A 19 -6.65 -1.13 -33.38
N LEU A 20 -7.30 -0.91 -34.52
CA LEU A 20 -8.05 -1.95 -35.23
C LEU A 20 -7.08 -2.75 -36.11
N PHE A 21 -7.09 -4.08 -36.02
CA PHE A 21 -6.28 -4.96 -36.88
C PHE A 21 -7.13 -5.58 -38.01
N PRO A 22 -6.51 -5.99 -39.13
CA PRO A 22 -7.19 -6.77 -40.17
C PRO A 22 -7.79 -8.07 -39.61
N GLY A 23 -8.95 -8.47 -40.13
CA GLY A 23 -9.69 -9.67 -39.71
C GLY A 23 -10.48 -9.53 -38.42
N ILE A 24 -10.30 -8.44 -37.67
CA ILE A 24 -10.98 -8.23 -36.38
C ILE A 24 -12.20 -7.32 -36.55
N THR A 25 -13.28 -7.69 -35.85
CA THR A 25 -14.47 -6.85 -35.73
C THR A 25 -14.51 -6.22 -34.34
N ALA A 26 -14.54 -4.89 -34.27
CA ALA A 26 -14.56 -4.15 -33.00
C ALA A 26 -15.75 -3.18 -32.93
N PRO A 27 -16.45 -3.08 -31.78
CA PRO A 27 -17.43 -2.04 -31.53
C PRO A 27 -16.74 -0.70 -31.25
N ILE A 28 -17.08 0.32 -32.03
CA ILE A 28 -16.52 1.67 -31.92
C ILE A 28 -17.64 2.67 -31.64
N GLY A 29 -17.42 3.52 -30.65
CA GLY A 29 -18.29 4.67 -30.35
C GLY A 29 -17.88 5.91 -31.15
N ALA A 30 -18.86 6.56 -31.77
CA ALA A 30 -18.70 7.80 -32.51
C ALA A 30 -19.70 8.86 -32.03
N GLY A 31 -19.19 9.99 -31.53
CA GLY A 31 -20.03 11.11 -31.06
C GLY A 31 -19.64 12.48 -31.62
N ARG A 32 -18.46 12.60 -32.27
CA ARG A 32 -17.98 13.90 -32.77
C ARG A 32 -18.65 14.24 -34.10
N PRO A 33 -19.03 15.52 -34.34
CA PRO A 33 -19.66 15.93 -35.59
C PRO A 33 -18.87 15.55 -36.85
N GLY A 34 -17.54 15.73 -36.85
CA GLY A 34 -16.68 15.34 -37.99
C GLY A 34 -16.60 13.83 -38.20
N THR A 35 -16.59 13.05 -37.12
CA THR A 35 -16.60 11.58 -37.17
C THR A 35 -17.93 11.04 -37.71
N LEU A 36 -19.05 11.63 -37.28
CA LEU A 36 -20.38 11.26 -37.79
C LEU A 36 -20.50 11.56 -39.30
N ARG A 37 -20.00 12.72 -39.75
CA ARG A 37 -19.96 13.05 -41.18
C ARG A 37 -19.07 12.10 -41.98
N ALA A 38 -17.93 11.67 -41.45
CA ALA A 38 -17.07 10.67 -42.09
C ALA A 38 -17.80 9.32 -42.27
N ILE A 39 -18.56 8.90 -41.25
CA ILE A 39 -19.37 7.68 -41.29
C ILE A 39 -20.48 7.80 -42.33
N GLU A 40 -21.22 8.91 -42.36
CA GLU A 40 -22.25 9.16 -43.37
C GLU A 40 -21.68 9.16 -44.80
N ALA A 41 -20.53 9.79 -45.01
CA ALA A 41 -19.83 9.78 -46.30
C ALA A 41 -19.42 8.37 -46.72
N ALA A 42 -18.89 7.55 -45.80
CA ALA A 42 -18.53 6.16 -46.07
C ALA A 42 -19.77 5.32 -46.42
N LEU A 43 -20.88 5.48 -45.69
CA LEU A 43 -22.13 4.76 -45.94
C LEU A 43 -22.79 5.11 -47.28
N ALA A 44 -22.51 6.29 -47.82
CA ALA A 44 -22.98 6.70 -49.15
C ALA A 44 -22.28 5.94 -50.29
N THR A 45 -21.15 5.29 -50.01
CA THR A 45 -20.46 4.43 -50.96
C THR A 45 -21.00 2.99 -50.90
N PRO A 46 -21.04 2.24 -52.02
CA PRO A 46 -21.49 0.84 -52.02
C PRO A 46 -20.66 -0.07 -51.11
N GLU A 47 -19.36 0.20 -51.00
CA GLU A 47 -18.41 -0.62 -50.26
C GLU A 47 -18.44 -0.34 -48.74
N LYS A 48 -18.89 0.86 -48.33
CA LYS A 48 -18.95 1.29 -46.93
C LYS A 48 -17.59 1.23 -46.22
N LEU A 49 -16.52 1.53 -46.97
CA LEU A 49 -15.16 1.54 -46.45
C LEU A 49 -14.85 2.85 -45.74
N ILE A 50 -14.07 2.73 -44.67
CA ILE A 50 -13.56 3.83 -43.88
C ILE A 50 -12.13 3.53 -43.46
N PHE A 51 -11.29 4.54 -43.36
CA PHE A 51 -9.92 4.38 -42.90
C PHE A 51 -9.83 4.65 -41.39
N ALA A 52 -9.74 3.57 -40.61
CA ALA A 52 -9.64 3.63 -39.17
C ALA A 52 -8.19 3.86 -38.75
N VAL A 53 -7.93 4.95 -38.03
CA VAL A 53 -6.58 5.38 -37.67
C VAL A 53 -6.53 5.79 -36.21
N SER A 54 -5.56 5.25 -35.49
CA SER A 54 -5.33 5.57 -34.08
C SER A 54 -4.79 7.00 -33.93
N GLN A 55 -5.16 7.66 -32.84
CA GLN A 55 -4.57 8.94 -32.45
C GLN A 55 -3.25 8.73 -31.69
N ARG A 56 -2.25 9.57 -31.96
CA ARG A 56 -0.98 9.60 -31.21
C ARG A 56 -1.16 10.11 -29.78
N GLN A 57 -2.10 11.04 -29.60
CA GLN A 57 -2.46 11.62 -28.31
C GLN A 57 -3.98 11.63 -28.18
N ASN A 58 -4.48 11.31 -26.99
CA ASN A 58 -5.92 11.30 -26.72
C ASN A 58 -6.46 12.73 -26.58
N THR A 59 -6.76 13.37 -27.71
CA THR A 59 -7.24 14.75 -27.80
C THR A 59 -8.68 14.80 -28.29
N GLU A 60 -9.38 15.92 -28.08
CA GLU A 60 -10.77 16.07 -28.56
C GLU A 60 -10.85 16.52 -30.01
N GLN A 61 -10.03 17.51 -30.38
CA GLN A 61 -9.90 17.99 -31.73
C GLN A 61 -8.76 17.24 -32.41
N VAL A 62 -9.10 16.42 -33.41
CA VAL A 62 -8.12 15.62 -34.13
C VAL A 62 -7.70 16.38 -35.38
N ALA A 63 -6.45 16.83 -35.38
CA ALA A 63 -5.77 17.28 -36.58
C ALA A 63 -5.08 16.11 -37.30
N ALA A 64 -4.81 16.26 -38.59
CA ALA A 64 -4.11 15.27 -39.41
C ALA A 64 -2.76 14.83 -38.79
N GLU A 65 -2.03 15.77 -38.20
CA GLU A 65 -0.72 15.54 -37.55
C GLU A 65 -0.81 14.67 -36.28
N GLY A 66 -1.99 14.64 -35.65
CA GLY A 66 -2.26 13.86 -34.44
C GLY A 66 -2.52 12.39 -34.71
N LEU A 67 -2.51 11.94 -35.97
CA LEU A 67 -2.82 10.57 -36.38
C LEU A 67 -1.56 9.78 -36.75
N TYR A 68 -1.64 8.46 -36.63
CA TYR A 68 -0.62 7.58 -37.20
C TYR A 68 -0.74 7.48 -38.72
N THR A 69 0.36 7.13 -39.38
CA THR A 69 0.39 7.02 -40.84
C THR A 69 -0.18 5.69 -41.32
N ILE A 70 0.03 4.61 -40.57
CA ILE A 70 -0.53 3.30 -40.86
C ILE A 70 -1.78 3.10 -40.01
N GLY A 71 -2.86 2.71 -40.67
CA GLY A 71 -4.13 2.35 -40.06
C GLY A 71 -4.73 1.13 -40.74
N THR A 72 -6.03 0.94 -40.56
CA THR A 72 -6.75 -0.21 -41.12
C THR A 72 -7.90 0.30 -41.97
N ILE A 73 -7.94 -0.16 -43.23
CA ILE A 73 -9.10 -0.05 -44.09
C ILE A 73 -10.14 -0.99 -43.51
N ALA A 74 -11.27 -0.44 -43.11
CA ALA A 74 -12.32 -1.16 -42.42
C ALA A 74 -13.67 -0.95 -43.10
N ARG A 75 -14.53 -1.96 -43.03
CA ARG A 75 -15.91 -1.89 -43.48
C ARG A 75 -16.83 -1.56 -42.31
N ILE A 76 -17.75 -0.64 -42.53
CA ILE A 76 -18.81 -0.33 -41.57
C ILE A 76 -19.87 -1.43 -41.62
N GLY A 77 -20.01 -2.15 -40.51
CA GLY A 77 -21.02 -3.16 -40.29
C GLY A 77 -22.31 -2.58 -39.71
N GLN A 78 -22.87 -3.26 -38.71
CA GLN A 78 -24.09 -2.83 -38.03
C GLN A 78 -23.87 -1.56 -37.23
N MET A 79 -24.90 -0.72 -37.14
CA MET A 79 -24.88 0.53 -36.39
C MET A 79 -26.10 0.63 -35.49
N GLN A 80 -25.92 1.20 -34.31
CA GLN A 80 -26.96 1.45 -33.33
C GLN A 80 -26.82 2.88 -32.80
N ARG A 81 -27.93 3.60 -32.72
CA ARG A 81 -27.94 4.93 -32.09
C ARG A 81 -28.17 4.76 -30.59
N GLY A 82 -27.26 5.28 -29.78
CA GLY A 82 -27.37 5.32 -28.32
C GLY A 82 -27.51 6.75 -27.80
N LEU A 83 -27.68 6.88 -26.49
CA LEU A 83 -27.86 8.18 -25.81
C LEU A 83 -26.60 9.07 -25.89
N ALA A 84 -25.42 8.47 -25.96
CA ALA A 84 -24.13 9.16 -26.00
C ALA A 84 -23.54 9.34 -27.41
N GLY A 85 -24.26 8.92 -28.46
CA GLY A 85 -23.80 8.95 -29.85
C GLY A 85 -24.15 7.68 -30.63
N MET A 86 -23.40 7.40 -31.68
CA MET A 86 -23.56 6.20 -32.52
C MET A 86 -22.56 5.13 -32.10
N GLN A 87 -23.02 3.89 -31.97
CA GLN A 87 -22.16 2.71 -31.85
C GLN A 87 -22.17 1.98 -33.18
N LEU A 88 -21.00 1.60 -33.68
CA LEU A 88 -20.86 0.87 -34.95
C LEU A 88 -19.89 -0.29 -34.79
N LEU A 89 -20.16 -1.39 -35.51
CA LEU A 89 -19.20 -2.47 -35.66
C LEU A 89 -18.31 -2.16 -36.88
N LEU A 90 -17.01 -2.09 -36.66
CA LEU A 90 -16.02 -1.99 -37.74
C LEU A 90 -15.35 -3.33 -37.94
N HIS A 91 -15.33 -3.79 -39.19
CA HIS A 91 -14.59 -4.98 -39.60
C HIS A 91 -13.32 -4.56 -40.33
N GLY A 92 -12.14 -4.85 -39.76
CA GLY A 92 -10.87 -4.55 -40.40
C GLY A 92 -10.62 -5.48 -41.60
N GLU A 93 -10.37 -4.93 -42.79
CA GLU A 93 -10.12 -5.71 -44.00
C GLU A 93 -8.64 -5.84 -44.30
N SER A 94 -7.93 -4.72 -44.30
CA SER A 94 -6.51 -4.68 -44.64
C SER A 94 -5.81 -3.47 -44.03
N ARG A 95 -4.48 -3.54 -43.95
CA ARG A 95 -3.66 -2.38 -43.56
C ARG A 95 -3.69 -1.33 -44.67
N GLY A 96 -3.77 -0.06 -44.28
CA GLY A 96 -3.68 1.08 -45.17
C GLY A 96 -2.58 2.04 -44.73
N ILE A 97 -1.88 2.61 -45.70
CA ILE A 97 -0.89 3.68 -45.50
C ILE A 97 -1.53 4.98 -45.97
N ALA A 98 -1.64 5.95 -45.06
CA ALA A 98 -2.06 7.30 -45.36
C ALA A 98 -0.98 8.01 -46.18
N MET A 99 -1.29 8.35 -47.44
CA MET A 99 -0.41 9.16 -48.29
C MET A 99 -0.58 10.64 -48.01
N HIS A 100 -1.81 11.06 -47.71
CA HIS A 100 -2.17 12.42 -47.35
C HIS A 100 -3.48 12.41 -46.56
N ILE A 101 -3.55 13.15 -45.46
CA ILE A 101 -4.76 13.36 -44.66
C ILE A 101 -5.08 14.85 -44.70
N GLY A 102 -6.32 15.19 -45.07
CA GLY A 102 -6.81 16.56 -45.12
C GLY A 102 -8.25 16.67 -44.65
N GLU A 103 -8.71 17.87 -44.33
CA GLU A 103 -10.12 18.11 -44.01
C GLU A 103 -10.88 18.49 -45.29
N ARG A 104 -12.02 17.82 -45.52
CA ARG A 104 -12.90 18.09 -46.66
C ARG A 104 -14.35 17.85 -46.23
N ASN A 105 -15.25 18.75 -46.62
CA ASN A 105 -16.68 18.66 -46.29
C ASN A 105 -16.97 18.49 -44.77
N GLY A 106 -16.09 19.06 -43.92
CA GLY A 106 -16.19 19.02 -42.46
C GLY A 106 -15.82 17.67 -41.82
N TYR A 107 -15.17 16.76 -42.54
CA TYR A 107 -14.59 15.55 -41.98
C TYR A 107 -13.17 15.31 -42.52
N LEU A 108 -12.40 14.44 -41.89
CA LEU A 108 -11.06 14.10 -42.35
C LEU A 108 -11.15 13.07 -43.48
N GLU A 109 -10.46 13.29 -44.58
CA GLU A 109 -10.38 12.41 -45.76
C GLU A 109 -8.91 12.09 -46.01
N SER A 110 -8.62 10.85 -46.41
CA SER A 110 -7.26 10.40 -46.70
C SER A 110 -7.16 9.72 -48.06
N ILE A 111 -6.06 9.98 -48.76
CA ILE A 111 -5.60 9.12 -49.86
C ILE A 111 -4.88 7.95 -49.22
N VAL A 112 -5.43 6.75 -49.35
CA VAL A 112 -4.95 5.53 -48.71
C VAL A 112 -4.43 4.58 -49.78
N ARG A 113 -3.24 4.01 -49.54
CA ARG A 113 -2.72 2.88 -50.30
C ARG A 113 -2.78 1.64 -49.43
N GLN A 114 -3.29 0.53 -49.95
CA GLN A 114 -3.23 -0.74 -49.22
C GLN A 114 -1.77 -1.11 -48.95
N ALA A 115 -1.44 -1.49 -47.72
CA ALA A 115 -0.10 -1.91 -47.37
C ALA A 115 0.12 -3.35 -47.83
N GLU A 116 1.21 -3.60 -48.55
CA GLU A 116 1.62 -4.95 -48.91
C GLU A 116 2.34 -5.60 -47.72
N GLU A 117 1.93 -6.81 -47.37
CA GLU A 117 2.60 -7.59 -46.34
C GLU A 117 3.87 -8.22 -46.89
N MET A 118 4.93 -8.23 -46.08
CA MET A 118 6.15 -8.91 -46.44
C MET A 118 6.07 -10.35 -45.91
N SER A 119 5.74 -11.26 -46.81
CA SER A 119 5.81 -12.71 -46.56
C SER A 119 7.21 -13.12 -46.09
N PRO A 120 7.32 -14.20 -45.30
CA PRO A 120 8.62 -14.76 -44.95
C PRO A 120 9.40 -15.14 -46.22
N LEU A 121 10.73 -15.06 -46.14
CA LEU A 121 11.64 -15.40 -47.26
C LEU A 121 11.47 -16.86 -47.73
N ASN A 122 11.19 -17.75 -46.77
CA ASN A 122 10.86 -19.15 -47.02
C ASN A 122 9.84 -19.62 -45.97
N GLU A 123 8.62 -19.95 -46.42
CA GLU A 123 7.55 -20.44 -45.55
C GLU A 123 7.85 -21.83 -44.96
N GLU A 124 8.72 -22.61 -45.60
CA GLU A 124 9.11 -23.96 -45.18
C GLU A 124 10.37 -23.96 -44.30
N ASP A 125 10.97 -22.79 -44.04
CA ASP A 125 12.13 -22.70 -43.15
C ASP A 125 11.78 -23.26 -41.75
N PRO A 126 12.51 -24.27 -41.25
CA PRO A 126 12.23 -24.87 -39.94
C PRO A 126 12.15 -23.85 -38.80
N ALA A 127 12.93 -22.76 -38.85
CA ALA A 127 12.88 -21.72 -37.84
C ALA A 127 11.56 -20.94 -37.89
N PHE A 128 11.09 -20.56 -39.08
CA PHE A 128 9.78 -19.90 -39.25
C PHE A 128 8.61 -20.81 -38.85
N VAL A 129 8.64 -22.08 -39.27
CA VAL A 129 7.61 -23.07 -38.89
C VAL A 129 7.59 -23.27 -37.37
N GLY A 130 8.77 -23.37 -36.75
CA GLY A 130 8.91 -23.46 -35.29
C GLY A 130 8.33 -22.24 -34.58
N LEU A 131 8.69 -21.04 -35.03
CA LEU A 131 8.16 -19.77 -34.52
C LEU A 131 6.62 -19.73 -34.59
N TYR A 132 6.05 -20.10 -35.73
CA TYR A 132 4.60 -20.05 -35.92
C TYR A 132 3.87 -21.05 -35.00
N ARG A 133 4.43 -22.26 -34.85
CA ARG A 133 3.89 -23.27 -33.92
C ARG A 133 3.96 -22.81 -32.47
N GLU A 134 5.08 -22.25 -32.04
CA GLU A 134 5.24 -21.71 -30.68
C GLU A 134 4.27 -20.55 -30.44
N ALA A 135 4.15 -19.61 -31.39
CA ALA A 135 3.21 -18.50 -31.28
C ALA A 135 1.76 -18.98 -31.13
N ARG A 136 1.37 -20.05 -31.83
CA ARG A 136 0.05 -20.68 -31.67
C ARG A 136 -0.13 -21.33 -30.30
N ALA A 137 0.85 -22.10 -29.84
CA ALA A 137 0.77 -22.76 -28.54
C ALA A 137 0.62 -21.74 -27.42
N ARG A 138 1.44 -20.68 -27.42
CA ARG A 138 1.38 -19.61 -26.42
C ARG A 138 0.13 -18.75 -26.53
N ALA A 139 -0.38 -18.48 -27.72
CA ALA A 139 -1.65 -17.78 -27.88
C ALA A 139 -2.82 -18.59 -27.31
N ALA A 140 -2.82 -19.91 -27.49
CA ALA A 140 -3.83 -20.80 -26.91
C ALA A 140 -3.76 -20.80 -25.38
N GLU A 141 -2.55 -20.93 -24.82
CA GLU A 141 -2.30 -20.83 -23.37
C GLU A 141 -2.79 -19.49 -22.80
N LEU A 142 -2.46 -18.39 -23.46
CA LEU A 142 -2.93 -17.05 -23.07
C LEU A 142 -4.46 -16.97 -23.08
N GLY A 143 -5.12 -17.50 -24.10
CA GLY A 143 -6.58 -17.52 -24.18
C GLY A 143 -7.21 -18.26 -22.99
N GLN A 144 -6.69 -19.43 -22.67
CA GLN A 144 -7.14 -20.24 -21.52
C GLN A 144 -6.92 -19.52 -20.19
N LYS A 145 -5.71 -18.98 -19.95
CA LYS A 145 -5.37 -18.23 -18.74
C LYS A 145 -6.16 -16.92 -18.60
N SER A 146 -6.62 -16.35 -19.72
CA SER A 146 -7.52 -15.19 -19.73
C SER A 146 -8.97 -15.54 -19.39
N GLY A 147 -9.28 -16.81 -19.11
CA GLY A 147 -10.60 -17.27 -18.68
C GLY A 147 -11.55 -17.68 -19.81
N LEU A 148 -11.06 -17.81 -21.05
CA LEU A 148 -11.87 -18.33 -22.16
C LEU A 148 -11.94 -19.86 -22.09
N PRO A 149 -13.11 -20.48 -22.37
CA PRO A 149 -13.22 -21.92 -22.49
C PRO A 149 -12.27 -22.45 -23.58
N GLU A 150 -11.66 -23.61 -23.31
CA GLU A 150 -10.66 -24.19 -24.22
C GLU A 150 -11.23 -24.41 -25.62
N GLU A 151 -12.48 -24.88 -25.73
CA GLU A 151 -13.14 -25.12 -27.01
C GLU A 151 -13.29 -23.84 -27.83
N VAL A 152 -13.59 -22.71 -27.17
CA VAL A 152 -13.72 -21.39 -27.83
C VAL A 152 -12.37 -20.93 -28.36
N VAL A 153 -11.31 -21.06 -27.56
CA VAL A 153 -9.95 -20.69 -27.96
C VAL A 153 -9.51 -21.53 -29.16
N GLN A 154 -9.68 -22.85 -29.08
CA GLN A 154 -9.31 -23.76 -30.18
C GLN A 154 -10.10 -23.45 -31.45
N GLN A 155 -11.41 -23.20 -31.35
CA GLN A 155 -12.24 -22.85 -32.51
C GLN A 155 -11.78 -21.56 -33.20
N VAL A 156 -11.50 -20.52 -32.41
CA VAL A 156 -11.03 -19.22 -32.94
C VAL A 156 -9.68 -19.37 -33.62
N LEU A 157 -8.74 -20.08 -33.00
CA LEU A 157 -7.39 -20.26 -33.56
C LEU A 157 -7.36 -21.22 -34.77
N ALA A 158 -8.25 -22.22 -34.80
CA ALA A 158 -8.37 -23.14 -35.92
C ALA A 158 -8.90 -22.45 -37.19
N GLY A 159 -9.68 -21.38 -37.05
CA GLY A 159 -10.26 -20.63 -38.17
C GLY A 159 -9.27 -19.77 -38.98
N VAL A 160 -8.02 -19.62 -38.52
CA VAL A 160 -7.03 -18.73 -39.18
C VAL A 160 -5.74 -19.48 -39.47
N HIS A 161 -5.50 -19.84 -40.73
CA HIS A 161 -4.31 -20.59 -41.16
C HIS A 161 -3.13 -19.72 -41.60
N GLU A 162 -3.41 -18.53 -42.14
CA GLU A 162 -2.39 -17.61 -42.61
C GLU A 162 -1.62 -16.98 -41.44
N PRO A 163 -0.27 -17.09 -41.39
CA PRO A 163 0.51 -16.59 -40.26
C PRO A 163 0.37 -15.08 -40.03
N GLY A 164 0.24 -14.30 -41.11
CA GLY A 164 0.03 -12.84 -41.03
C GLY A 164 -1.28 -12.46 -40.35
N ARG A 165 -2.39 -13.12 -40.75
CA ARG A 165 -3.71 -12.94 -40.12
C ARG A 165 -3.75 -13.48 -38.69
N PHE A 166 -3.06 -14.58 -38.43
CA PHE A 166 -2.96 -15.12 -37.07
C PHE A 166 -2.26 -14.12 -36.13
N ALA A 167 -1.14 -13.53 -36.58
CA ALA A 167 -0.44 -12.51 -35.79
C ALA A 167 -1.36 -11.31 -35.48
N ASP A 168 -2.20 -10.91 -36.43
CA ASP A 168 -3.15 -9.80 -36.29
C ASP A 168 -4.29 -10.12 -35.34
N LEU A 169 -4.85 -11.33 -35.47
CA LEU A 169 -5.87 -11.85 -34.58
C LEU A 169 -5.38 -11.81 -33.13
N VAL A 170 -4.21 -12.40 -32.86
CA VAL A 170 -3.64 -12.41 -31.51
C VAL A 170 -3.36 -10.97 -31.05
N ALA A 171 -2.76 -10.13 -31.90
CA ALA A 171 -2.44 -8.75 -31.55
C ALA A 171 -3.65 -7.90 -31.14
N GLY A 172 -4.84 -8.15 -31.71
CA GLY A 172 -6.04 -7.43 -31.32
C GLY A 172 -6.65 -7.85 -29.99
N TYR A 173 -6.35 -9.05 -29.50
CA TYR A 173 -6.77 -9.53 -28.17
C TYR A 173 -5.71 -9.30 -27.08
N LEU A 174 -4.49 -8.90 -27.43
CA LEU A 174 -3.45 -8.57 -26.45
C LEU A 174 -3.83 -7.34 -25.62
N ASP A 175 -3.65 -7.43 -24.31
CA ASP A 175 -3.84 -6.29 -23.40
C ASP A 175 -2.52 -5.54 -23.21
N ILE A 176 -2.13 -4.82 -24.26
CA ILE A 176 -0.92 -4.00 -24.29
C ILE A 176 -1.25 -2.55 -24.62
N ASN A 177 -0.31 -1.65 -24.34
CA ASN A 177 -0.55 -0.22 -24.52
C ASN A 177 -0.82 0.12 -26.01
N PRO A 178 -1.58 1.19 -26.30
CA PRO A 178 -1.95 1.52 -27.69
C PRO A 178 -0.74 1.76 -28.61
N GLY A 179 0.35 2.31 -28.09
CA GLY A 179 1.58 2.52 -28.86
C GLY A 179 2.26 1.21 -29.30
N GLN A 180 2.26 0.19 -28.44
CA GLN A 180 2.76 -1.15 -28.77
C GLN A 180 1.85 -1.85 -29.77
N ARG A 181 0.52 -1.75 -29.62
CA ARG A 181 -0.43 -2.26 -30.63
C ARG A 181 -0.20 -1.60 -31.98
N GLN A 182 -0.03 -0.28 -31.99
CA GLN A 182 0.25 0.47 -33.21
C GLN A 182 1.56 0.01 -33.85
N ALA A 183 2.62 -0.20 -33.06
CA ALA A 183 3.88 -0.70 -33.57
C ALA A 183 3.78 -2.13 -34.14
N LEU A 184 2.86 -2.98 -33.66
CA LEU A 184 2.54 -4.27 -34.27
C LEU A 184 1.80 -4.10 -35.61
N LEU A 185 0.83 -3.19 -35.68
CA LEU A 185 0.11 -2.88 -36.92
C LEU A 185 1.07 -2.37 -38.02
N GLU A 186 2.04 -1.55 -37.63
CA GLU A 186 3.08 -0.98 -38.51
C GLU A 186 4.14 -2.00 -38.97
N THR A 187 4.21 -3.18 -38.34
CA THR A 187 5.18 -4.22 -38.73
C THR A 187 4.66 -5.01 -39.92
N LEU A 188 5.13 -4.68 -41.13
CA LEU A 188 4.67 -5.33 -42.36
C LEU A 188 5.26 -6.73 -42.58
N SER A 189 6.44 -7.02 -42.02
CA SER A 189 7.03 -8.37 -42.03
C SER A 189 6.24 -9.32 -41.13
N VAL A 190 5.71 -10.38 -41.73
CA VAL A 190 4.94 -11.41 -41.02
C VAL A 190 5.79 -12.11 -39.97
N GLU A 191 7.03 -12.47 -40.32
CA GLU A 191 7.94 -13.13 -39.39
C GLU A 191 8.28 -12.24 -38.19
N GLU A 192 8.67 -10.98 -38.42
CA GLU A 192 8.97 -10.06 -37.33
C GLU A 192 7.74 -9.78 -36.48
N ARG A 193 6.56 -9.64 -37.11
CA ARG A 193 5.30 -9.44 -36.39
C ARG A 193 4.99 -10.62 -35.49
N LEU A 194 5.16 -11.86 -35.95
CA LEU A 194 5.00 -13.07 -35.13
C LEU A 194 5.97 -13.10 -33.94
N ARG A 195 7.25 -12.78 -34.14
CA ARG A 195 8.24 -12.71 -33.06
C ARG A 195 7.81 -11.69 -32.00
N ARG A 196 7.40 -10.50 -32.41
CA ARG A 196 6.97 -9.44 -31.51
C ARG A 196 5.69 -9.82 -30.76
N VAL A 197 4.70 -10.39 -31.45
CA VAL A 197 3.47 -10.91 -30.84
C VAL A 197 3.81 -11.97 -29.79
N LEU A 198 4.66 -12.95 -30.12
CA LEU A 198 5.08 -13.99 -29.18
C LEU A 198 5.72 -13.41 -27.90
N VAL A 199 6.58 -12.39 -28.03
CA VAL A 199 7.17 -11.69 -26.87
C VAL A 199 6.09 -11.04 -26.01
N HIS A 200 5.09 -10.40 -26.61
CA HIS A 200 3.99 -9.78 -25.86
C HIS A 200 3.09 -10.82 -25.19
N VAL A 201 2.74 -11.90 -25.90
CA VAL A 201 1.98 -13.04 -25.35
C VAL A 201 2.70 -13.61 -24.13
N GLN A 202 4.00 -13.91 -24.24
CA GLN A 202 4.77 -14.48 -23.15
C GLN A 202 4.81 -13.58 -21.91
N ARG A 203 4.99 -12.26 -22.11
CA ARG A 203 4.94 -11.28 -21.01
C ARG A 203 3.57 -11.26 -20.34
N GLN A 204 2.49 -11.34 -21.12
CA GLN A 204 1.13 -11.33 -20.58
C GLN A 204 0.84 -12.61 -19.79
N ILE A 205 1.28 -13.77 -20.27
CA ILE A 205 1.22 -15.03 -19.52
C ILE A 205 1.95 -14.89 -18.17
N SER A 206 3.18 -14.36 -18.17
CA SER A 206 3.94 -14.17 -16.91
C SER A 206 3.25 -13.23 -15.92
N VAL A 207 2.50 -12.22 -16.41
CA VAL A 207 1.69 -11.36 -15.53
C VAL A 207 0.52 -12.13 -14.94
N LEU A 208 -0.17 -12.95 -15.74
CA LEU A 208 -1.29 -13.77 -15.28
C LEU A 208 -0.83 -14.83 -14.25
N ASP A 209 0.32 -15.46 -14.48
CA ASP A 209 0.93 -16.41 -13.54
C ASP A 209 1.22 -15.74 -12.18
N ALA A 210 1.86 -14.57 -12.21
CA ALA A 210 2.14 -13.82 -10.98
C ALA A 210 0.83 -13.40 -10.26
N GLN A 211 -0.23 -13.07 -10.99
CA GLN A 211 -1.54 -12.76 -10.40
C GLN A 211 -2.18 -13.99 -9.75
N GLU A 212 -2.05 -15.16 -10.36
CA GLU A 212 -2.53 -16.43 -9.83
C GLU A 212 -1.77 -16.82 -8.54
N ASP A 213 -0.45 -16.68 -8.54
CA ASP A 213 0.40 -16.93 -7.37
C ASP A 213 0.03 -16.01 -6.19
N ILE A 214 -0.12 -14.70 -6.45
CA ILE A 214 -0.54 -13.73 -5.42
C ILE A 214 -1.93 -14.08 -4.88
N LYS A 215 -2.86 -14.44 -5.76
CA LYS A 215 -4.22 -14.84 -5.35
C LYS A 215 -4.19 -16.08 -4.47
N SER A 216 -3.36 -17.06 -4.79
CA SER A 216 -3.18 -18.28 -4.00
C SER A 216 -2.62 -17.96 -2.61
N GLN A 217 -1.56 -17.15 -2.52
CA GLN A 217 -0.96 -16.72 -1.25
C GLN A 217 -1.97 -15.98 -0.36
N VAL A 218 -2.73 -15.05 -0.92
CA VAL A 218 -3.77 -14.30 -0.17
C VAL A 218 -4.87 -15.23 0.34
N GLN A 219 -5.25 -16.27 -0.43
CA GLN A 219 -6.23 -17.25 0.01
C GLN A 219 -5.71 -18.13 1.15
N GLU A 220 -4.43 -18.51 1.11
CA GLU A 220 -3.76 -19.26 2.17
C GLU A 220 -3.72 -18.45 3.47
N GLU A 221 -3.24 -17.20 3.43
CA GLU A 221 -3.19 -16.31 4.60
C GLU A 221 -4.59 -16.06 5.21
N LEU A 222 -5.61 -15.86 4.37
CA LEU A 222 -6.99 -15.71 4.84
C LEU A 222 -7.51 -17.01 5.48
N GLY A 223 -7.17 -18.17 4.91
CA GLY A 223 -7.52 -19.48 5.45
C GLY A 223 -6.88 -19.73 6.80
N GLU A 224 -5.59 -19.40 6.96
CA GLU A 224 -4.88 -19.48 8.24
C GLU A 224 -5.50 -18.56 9.30
N ARG A 225 -5.80 -17.30 8.94
CA ARG A 225 -6.43 -16.35 9.85
C ARG A 225 -7.84 -16.77 10.27
N GLN A 226 -8.64 -17.31 9.35
CA GLN A 226 -9.95 -17.86 9.66
C GLN A 226 -9.83 -19.08 10.59
N ARG A 227 -8.86 -19.96 10.34
CA ARG A 227 -8.58 -21.12 11.20
C ARG A 227 -8.14 -20.68 12.59
N GLU A 228 -7.25 -19.69 12.71
CA GLU A 228 -6.82 -19.14 13.99
C GLU A 228 -7.99 -18.53 14.76
N MET A 229 -8.83 -17.72 14.10
CA MET A 229 -10.00 -17.11 14.72
C MET A 229 -10.97 -18.19 15.25
N PHE A 230 -11.20 -19.24 14.46
CA PHE A 230 -12.03 -20.37 14.86
C PHE A 230 -11.46 -21.11 16.07
N LEU A 231 -10.15 -21.42 16.06
CA LEU A 231 -9.48 -22.08 17.17
C LEU A 231 -9.51 -21.24 18.46
N ARG A 232 -9.36 -19.91 18.35
CA ARG A 232 -9.49 -19.01 19.50
C ARG A 232 -10.90 -19.03 20.10
N GLU A 233 -11.93 -19.05 19.27
CA GLU A 233 -13.31 -19.13 19.76
C GLU A 233 -13.60 -20.50 20.39
N GLN A 234 -13.06 -21.59 19.81
CA GLN A 234 -13.12 -22.91 20.43
C GLN A 234 -12.42 -22.96 21.78
N LEU A 235 -11.21 -22.40 21.90
CA LEU A 235 -10.49 -22.29 23.18
C LEU A 235 -11.30 -21.50 24.21
N LYS A 236 -11.94 -20.40 23.79
CA LYS A 236 -12.81 -19.61 24.67
C LYS A 236 -14.02 -20.42 25.15
N GLN A 237 -14.64 -21.21 24.27
CA GLN A 237 -15.75 -22.08 24.64
C GLN A 237 -15.32 -23.22 25.56
N ILE A 238 -14.16 -23.85 25.29
CA ILE A 238 -13.57 -24.89 26.15
C ILE A 238 -13.28 -24.33 27.55
N ARG A 239 -12.65 -23.15 27.66
CA ARG A 239 -12.41 -22.47 28.95
C ARG A 239 -13.71 -22.21 29.72
N ARG A 240 -14.76 -21.77 29.01
CA ARG A 240 -16.09 -21.55 29.59
C ARG A 240 -16.72 -22.85 30.10
N GLU A 241 -16.59 -23.95 29.38
CA GLU A 241 -17.13 -25.26 29.80
C GLU A 241 -16.29 -25.93 30.91
N LEU A 242 -14.99 -25.67 30.96
CA LEU A 242 -14.08 -26.11 32.04
C LEU A 242 -14.29 -25.32 33.34
N GLY A 243 -15.13 -24.29 33.36
CA GLY A 243 -15.34 -23.45 34.55
C GLY A 243 -14.21 -22.48 34.84
N GLU A 244 -13.27 -22.26 33.92
CA GLU A 244 -12.12 -21.34 34.07
C GLU A 244 -12.52 -19.84 33.94
N ASP A 245 -13.81 -19.51 33.98
CA ASP A 245 -14.30 -18.12 34.13
C ASP A 245 -14.01 -17.55 35.55
N GLU A 246 -13.36 -18.32 36.45
CA GLU A 246 -12.81 -17.84 37.73
C GLU A 246 -11.72 -16.76 37.59
N GLY A 247 -11.33 -16.40 36.36
CA GLY A 247 -10.54 -15.20 36.14
C GLY A 247 -11.14 -13.95 36.80
N GLY A 248 -12.47 -13.81 36.90
CA GLY A 248 -13.10 -12.66 37.55
C GLY A 248 -12.64 -12.39 38.99
N ASN A 249 -12.30 -13.44 39.75
CA ASN A 249 -12.02 -13.35 41.18
C ASN A 249 -10.68 -12.66 41.49
N ASP A 250 -9.66 -12.85 40.65
CA ASP A 250 -8.30 -12.29 40.83
C ASP A 250 -8.26 -10.76 41.00
N LEU A 251 -9.08 -10.02 40.22
CA LEU A 251 -9.10 -8.56 40.28
C LEU A 251 -9.88 -8.07 41.50
N GLU A 252 -10.89 -8.83 41.92
CA GLU A 252 -11.71 -8.54 43.09
C GLU A 252 -10.91 -8.77 44.37
N GLU A 253 -10.16 -9.88 44.45
CA GLU A 253 -9.21 -10.15 45.53
C GLU A 253 -8.09 -9.09 45.63
N LEU A 254 -7.56 -8.64 44.49
CA LEU A 254 -6.54 -7.58 44.47
C LEU A 254 -7.12 -6.26 44.99
N ARG A 255 -8.37 -5.94 44.63
CA ARG A 255 -9.06 -4.74 45.11
C ARG A 255 -9.26 -4.78 46.62
N GLU A 256 -9.73 -5.90 47.15
CA GLU A 256 -9.93 -6.08 48.60
C GLU A 256 -8.64 -5.89 49.38
N LYS A 257 -7.51 -6.44 48.88
CA LYS A 257 -6.19 -6.26 49.48
C LYS A 257 -5.74 -4.79 49.47
N LEU A 258 -5.96 -4.08 48.36
CA LEU A 258 -5.56 -2.66 48.23
C LEU A 258 -6.42 -1.74 49.10
N ASP A 259 -7.72 -2.01 49.22
CA ASP A 259 -8.66 -1.22 50.03
C ASP A 259 -8.39 -1.39 51.54
N ALA A 260 -7.96 -2.59 51.97
CA ALA A 260 -7.62 -2.88 53.37
C ALA A 260 -6.37 -2.13 53.89
N LEU A 261 -5.53 -1.58 53.00
CA LEU A 261 -4.31 -0.88 53.37
C LEU A 261 -4.56 0.59 53.75
N GLU A 262 -3.91 1.04 54.81
CA GLU A 262 -3.89 2.46 55.22
C GLU A 262 -2.79 3.24 54.51
N LEU A 263 -3.02 3.55 53.22
CA LEU A 263 -2.05 4.25 52.38
C LEU A 263 -2.03 5.77 52.62
N PRO A 264 -0.86 6.44 52.57
CA PRO A 264 -0.77 7.89 52.46
C PRO A 264 -1.55 8.42 51.23
N PRO A 265 -2.08 9.65 51.28
CA PRO A 265 -2.98 10.17 50.23
C PRO A 265 -2.34 10.24 48.83
N GLU A 266 -1.02 10.45 48.76
CA GLU A 266 -0.28 10.42 47.49
C GLU A 266 -0.17 9.01 46.90
N ALA A 267 0.04 7.99 47.76
CA ALA A 267 0.16 6.59 47.34
C ALA A 267 -1.20 6.01 46.92
N ARG A 268 -2.28 6.28 47.67
CA ARG A 268 -3.64 5.84 47.32
C ARG A 268 -4.04 6.32 45.92
N LYS A 269 -3.74 7.58 45.59
CA LYS A 269 -4.09 8.17 44.28
C LYS A 269 -3.41 7.45 43.10
N GLU A 270 -2.15 7.06 43.23
CA GLU A 270 -1.45 6.34 42.16
C GLU A 270 -1.90 4.87 42.07
N VAL A 271 -2.17 4.22 43.21
CA VAL A 271 -2.75 2.87 43.27
C VAL A 271 -4.11 2.84 42.55
N ASP A 272 -5.02 3.77 42.86
CA ASP A 272 -6.34 3.84 42.24
C ASP A 272 -6.25 4.09 40.73
N ARG A 273 -5.28 4.93 40.31
CA ARG A 273 -5.05 5.25 38.91
C ARG A 273 -4.56 4.05 38.12
N GLU A 274 -3.58 3.33 38.65
CA GLU A 274 -3.03 2.14 37.99
C GLU A 274 -4.00 0.96 38.05
N PHE A 275 -4.77 0.81 39.13
CA PHE A 275 -5.84 -0.19 39.21
C PHE A 275 -6.94 0.08 38.16
N ALA A 276 -7.43 1.33 38.05
CA ALA A 276 -8.40 1.71 37.02
C ALA A 276 -7.85 1.59 35.59
N ARG A 277 -6.52 1.63 35.41
CA ARG A 277 -5.85 1.35 34.14
C ARG A 277 -5.82 -0.15 33.86
N LEU A 278 -5.53 -0.97 34.87
CA LEU A 278 -5.55 -2.43 34.80
C LEU A 278 -6.94 -2.97 34.42
N GLU A 279 -8.02 -2.39 34.98
CA GLU A 279 -9.40 -2.77 34.63
C GLU A 279 -9.74 -2.52 33.16
N ARG A 280 -9.13 -1.51 32.53
CA ARG A 280 -9.40 -1.15 31.12
C ARG A 280 -8.54 -1.91 30.13
N ILE A 281 -7.35 -2.33 30.54
CA ILE A 281 -6.42 -3.05 29.69
C ILE A 281 -6.77 -4.54 29.75
N GLY A 282 -6.98 -5.16 28.58
CA GLY A 282 -7.21 -6.61 28.51
C GLY A 282 -6.04 -7.40 29.12
N ARG A 283 -6.35 -8.49 29.84
CA ARG A 283 -5.39 -9.31 30.59
C ARG A 283 -4.22 -9.86 29.76
N GLU A 284 -4.37 -9.93 28.45
CA GLU A 284 -3.34 -10.43 27.52
C GLU A 284 -2.26 -9.38 27.17
N SER A 285 -2.39 -8.14 27.67
CA SER A 285 -1.39 -7.10 27.45
C SER A 285 -0.18 -7.28 28.35
N MET A 286 1.03 -7.16 27.77
CA MET A 286 2.28 -7.09 28.55
C MET A 286 2.27 -5.95 29.58
N GLU A 287 1.51 -4.87 29.34
CA GLU A 287 1.33 -3.78 30.31
C GLU A 287 0.52 -4.22 31.54
N ALA A 288 -0.44 -5.13 31.38
CA ALA A 288 -1.29 -5.60 32.48
C ALA A 288 -0.45 -6.35 33.53
N GLN A 289 0.51 -7.17 33.08
CA GLN A 289 1.40 -7.91 33.98
C GLN A 289 2.27 -6.96 34.82
N VAL A 290 2.83 -5.92 34.20
CA VAL A 290 3.69 -4.94 34.91
C VAL A 290 2.89 -4.17 35.97
N ILE A 291 1.69 -3.73 35.61
CA ILE A 291 0.80 -3.00 36.53
C ILE A 291 0.38 -3.91 37.69
N ARG A 292 0.04 -5.17 37.42
CA ARG A 292 -0.30 -6.15 38.46
C ARG A 292 0.84 -6.38 39.44
N THR A 293 2.04 -6.67 38.94
CA THR A 293 3.23 -6.86 39.80
C THR A 293 3.51 -5.62 40.67
N PHE A 294 3.33 -4.42 40.12
CA PHE A 294 3.45 -3.19 40.91
C PHE A 294 2.42 -3.12 42.05
N LEU A 295 1.14 -3.37 41.74
CA LEU A 295 0.06 -3.34 42.73
C LEU A 295 0.21 -4.43 43.80
N ASP A 296 0.63 -5.63 43.43
CA ASP A 296 0.95 -6.72 44.36
C ASP A 296 2.12 -6.32 45.29
N THR A 297 3.18 -5.74 44.73
CA THR A 297 4.32 -5.25 45.53
C THR A 297 3.88 -4.17 46.52
N VAL A 298 3.00 -3.25 46.11
CA VAL A 298 2.44 -2.22 46.99
C VAL A 298 1.60 -2.86 48.10
N ALA A 299 0.86 -3.92 47.80
CA ALA A 299 0.02 -4.61 48.76
C ALA A 299 0.81 -5.40 49.81
N GLU A 300 1.98 -5.92 49.45
CA GLU A 300 2.86 -6.68 50.34
C GLU A 300 3.74 -5.82 51.25
N LEU A 301 3.87 -4.52 50.95
CA LEU A 301 4.68 -3.62 51.76
C LEU A 301 4.04 -3.41 53.15
N PRO A 302 4.82 -3.47 54.24
CA PRO A 302 4.33 -3.25 55.59
C PRO A 302 4.12 -1.75 55.83
N TRP A 303 3.04 -1.20 55.28
CA TRP A 303 2.66 0.20 55.47
C TRP A 303 2.39 0.45 56.96
N ASN A 304 2.93 1.55 57.47
CA ASN A 304 2.76 2.00 58.86
C ASN A 304 3.36 1.10 59.95
N GLU A 305 3.95 -0.04 59.62
CA GLU A 305 4.80 -0.79 60.55
C GLU A 305 6.22 -0.21 60.52
N ARG A 306 6.68 0.24 61.68
CA ARG A 306 8.06 0.65 61.89
C ARG A 306 8.63 -0.18 63.03
N SER A 307 9.83 -0.70 62.84
CA SER A 307 10.57 -1.30 63.94
C SER A 307 10.91 -0.23 64.98
N GLU A 308 10.91 -0.63 66.25
CA GLU A 308 11.40 0.23 67.32
C GLU A 308 12.88 0.53 67.08
N GLU A 309 13.20 1.82 67.06
CA GLU A 309 14.56 2.26 66.80
C GLU A 309 15.44 2.02 68.03
N SER A 310 16.45 1.15 67.92
CA SER A 310 17.45 0.92 68.95
C SER A 310 18.78 1.56 68.56
N LEU A 311 19.19 2.59 69.31
CA LEU A 311 20.43 3.34 69.11
C LEU A 311 21.50 2.92 70.13
N ASP A 312 21.75 1.62 70.28
CA ASP A 312 22.83 1.08 71.10
C ASP A 312 24.06 0.77 70.24
N LEU A 313 25.09 1.61 70.36
CA LEU A 313 26.34 1.47 69.61
C LEU A 313 27.12 0.20 69.96
N GLN A 314 27.11 -0.23 71.23
CA GLN A 314 27.84 -1.44 71.62
C GLN A 314 27.15 -2.68 71.05
N LYS A 315 25.83 -2.74 71.15
CA LYS A 315 25.05 -3.82 70.55
C LYS A 315 25.16 -3.84 69.03
N ALA A 316 25.13 -2.68 68.38
CA ALA A 316 25.30 -2.57 66.94
C ALA A 316 26.70 -3.04 66.48
N GLN A 317 27.76 -2.70 67.23
CA GLN A 317 29.12 -3.17 66.94
C GLN A 317 29.21 -4.69 67.04
N THR A 318 28.69 -5.30 68.11
CA THR A 318 28.69 -6.76 68.28
C THR A 318 27.96 -7.46 67.14
N ILE A 319 26.76 -7.01 66.77
CA ILE A 319 25.98 -7.60 65.68
C ILE A 319 26.69 -7.45 64.34
N LEU A 320 27.29 -6.28 64.07
CA LEU A 320 28.07 -6.07 62.84
C LEU A 320 29.31 -6.97 62.80
N ASP A 321 29.95 -7.22 63.94
CA ASP A 321 31.11 -8.10 64.07
C ASP A 321 30.77 -9.58 63.93
N GLU A 322 29.60 -10.01 64.40
CA GLU A 322 29.10 -11.38 64.27
C GLU A 322 28.57 -11.70 62.86
N ASP A 323 27.71 -10.83 62.30
CA ASP A 323 26.96 -11.14 61.07
C ASP A 323 27.74 -10.83 59.78
N HIS A 324 28.77 -9.97 59.86
CA HIS A 324 29.44 -9.46 58.66
C HIS A 324 30.97 -9.57 58.77
N TYR A 325 31.58 -10.54 58.10
CA TYR A 325 33.04 -10.70 58.10
C TYR A 325 33.74 -9.79 57.08
N ALA A 326 34.91 -9.24 57.44
CA ALA A 326 35.82 -8.47 56.56
C ALA A 326 35.28 -7.15 55.95
N LEU A 327 34.45 -6.39 56.69
CA LEU A 327 33.89 -5.10 56.25
C LEU A 327 34.22 -3.92 57.19
N GLY A 328 35.46 -3.81 57.68
CA GLY A 328 35.88 -2.81 58.69
C GLY A 328 35.46 -1.36 58.35
N ASP A 329 35.91 -0.84 57.20
CA ASP A 329 35.61 0.54 56.77
C ASP A 329 34.11 0.86 56.63
N VAL A 330 33.28 -0.15 56.33
CA VAL A 330 31.81 0.01 56.21
C VAL A 330 31.18 0.00 57.59
N LYS A 331 31.61 -0.90 58.48
CA LYS A 331 31.14 -0.97 59.87
C LYS A 331 31.44 0.33 60.61
N ASP A 332 32.66 0.86 60.46
CA ASP A 332 33.05 2.12 61.09
C ASP A 332 32.14 3.27 60.65
N ARG A 333 31.81 3.37 59.36
CA ARG A 333 30.87 4.37 58.84
C ARG A 333 29.45 4.19 59.37
N VAL A 334 28.97 2.96 59.49
CA VAL A 334 27.64 2.67 60.06
C VAL A 334 27.61 3.06 61.54
N LEU A 335 28.66 2.73 62.30
CA LEU A 335 28.81 3.11 63.71
C LEU A 335 28.93 4.63 63.87
N GLU A 336 29.69 5.33 63.02
CA GLU A 336 29.75 6.80 62.99
C GLU A 336 28.37 7.41 62.72
N PHE A 337 27.61 6.87 61.77
CA PHE A 337 26.27 7.34 61.45
C PHE A 337 25.31 7.15 62.63
N LEU A 338 25.35 5.98 63.28
CA LEU A 338 24.58 5.70 64.49
C LEU A 338 24.99 6.63 65.64
N ALA A 339 26.28 6.91 65.80
CA ALA A 339 26.81 7.80 66.84
C ALA A 339 26.33 9.25 66.63
N VAL A 340 26.30 9.72 65.37
CA VAL A 340 25.76 11.04 65.03
C VAL A 340 24.25 11.11 65.28
N ARG A 341 23.48 10.05 64.95
CA ARG A 341 22.04 10.00 65.30
C ARG A 341 21.81 9.99 66.81
N GLN A 342 22.58 9.20 67.56
CA GLN A 342 22.50 9.14 69.02
C GLN A 342 22.81 10.50 69.65
N LEU A 343 23.84 11.20 69.16
CA LEU A 343 24.21 12.53 69.62
C LEU A 343 23.14 13.58 69.28
N LYS A 344 22.54 13.51 68.09
CA LYS A 344 21.41 14.39 67.71
C LYS A 344 20.17 14.14 68.56
N ALA A 345 19.85 12.89 68.89
CA ALA A 345 18.75 12.53 69.77
C ALA A 345 18.98 13.10 71.19
N ALA A 346 20.18 12.93 71.74
CA ALA A 346 20.56 13.48 73.05
C ALA A 346 20.57 15.03 73.08
N GLN A 347 20.94 15.67 71.97
CA GLN A 347 20.85 17.13 71.83
C GLN A 347 19.40 17.63 71.73
N ALA A 348 18.54 16.90 71.03
CA ALA A 348 17.10 17.20 70.94
C ALA A 348 16.41 17.08 72.30
N GLU A 349 16.75 16.05 73.09
CA GLU A 349 16.27 15.92 74.48
C GLU A 349 16.75 17.06 75.39
N LYS A 350 18.03 17.46 75.29
CA LYS A 350 18.56 18.61 76.03
C LYS A 350 17.93 19.95 75.63
N GLN A 351 17.55 20.11 74.37
CA GLN A 351 16.83 21.30 73.89
C GLN A 351 15.35 21.29 74.29
N ALA A 352 14.72 20.11 74.38
CA ALA A 352 13.36 19.98 74.90
C ALA A 352 13.28 20.23 76.41
N ALA A 353 14.33 19.87 77.17
CA ALA A 353 14.44 20.13 78.61
C ALA A 353 14.80 21.60 78.95
N ALA A 354 15.48 22.31 78.05
CA ALA A 354 15.76 23.73 78.18
C ALA A 354 14.60 24.55 77.58
N GLY A 355 13.59 24.88 78.40
CA GLY A 355 12.40 25.65 78.00
C GLY A 355 12.70 26.94 77.20
N PRO A 356 11.71 27.47 76.47
CA PRO A 356 11.94 28.43 75.39
C PRO A 356 12.63 29.72 75.88
N ARG A 357 13.78 30.04 75.29
CA ARG A 357 14.50 31.30 75.57
C ARG A 357 13.64 32.50 75.15
N PRO A 358 13.63 33.61 75.93
CA PRO A 358 12.84 34.79 75.61
C PRO A 358 13.31 35.41 74.29
N ARG A 359 12.35 35.68 73.39
CA ARG A 359 12.60 36.37 72.12
C ARG A 359 13.00 37.82 72.40
N THR A 360 14.23 38.20 72.08
CA THR A 360 14.62 39.60 71.94
C THR A 360 13.84 40.28 70.80
N PRO A 361 13.41 41.55 70.95
CA PRO A 361 12.60 42.22 69.93
C PRO A 361 13.42 42.48 68.66
N ARG A 362 12.80 42.26 67.49
CA ARG A 362 13.37 42.66 66.19
C ARG A 362 13.52 44.18 66.11
N PRO A 363 14.63 44.73 65.58
CA PRO A 363 14.76 46.16 65.36
C PRO A 363 13.83 46.61 64.20
N PRO A 364 13.38 47.88 64.20
CA PRO A 364 12.40 48.37 63.24
C PRO A 364 13.02 48.50 61.85
N TRP A 365 12.31 47.98 60.86
CA TRP A 365 12.62 48.15 59.43
C TRP A 365 12.70 49.64 59.07
N LYS A 366 13.78 50.07 58.40
CA LYS A 366 13.84 51.37 57.74
C LYS A 366 13.22 51.27 56.35
N ALA A 367 12.10 51.95 56.16
CA ALA A 367 11.50 52.23 54.86
C ALA A 367 12.29 53.35 54.16
N ASN A 368 12.91 53.04 53.01
CA ASN A 368 12.99 53.88 51.81
C ASN A 368 14.15 53.41 50.90
N SER A 369 13.80 52.64 49.88
CA SER A 369 14.55 52.56 48.61
C SER A 369 13.52 52.56 47.48
N PRO A 370 13.65 53.44 46.46
CA PRO A 370 12.66 53.55 45.38
C PRO A 370 12.72 52.35 44.43
N PRO A 371 11.60 52.03 43.74
CA PRO A 371 11.48 50.83 42.92
C PRO A 371 12.28 50.95 41.61
N ALA A 372 13.11 49.95 41.31
CA ALA A 372 13.77 49.82 40.02
C ALA A 372 12.76 49.50 38.90
N PRO A 373 12.91 50.07 37.69
CA PRO A 373 11.94 49.93 36.61
C PRO A 373 11.95 48.52 35.99
N ARG A 374 10.75 48.00 35.74
CA ARG A 374 10.50 46.71 35.09
C ARG A 374 10.94 46.74 33.63
N THR A 375 12.04 46.05 33.29
CA THR A 375 12.36 45.70 31.90
C THR A 375 11.81 44.33 31.56
N ARG A 376 10.95 44.28 30.54
CA ARG A 376 10.35 43.08 29.95
C ARG A 376 11.44 42.09 29.51
N SER A 377 11.40 40.87 30.04
CA SER A 377 12.16 39.73 29.52
C SER A 377 11.52 39.24 28.23
N VAL A 378 12.13 39.57 27.08
CA VAL A 378 11.85 38.92 25.80
C VAL A 378 12.68 37.63 25.76
N THR A 379 11.98 36.50 25.65
CA THR A 379 12.54 35.15 25.48
C THR A 379 13.36 35.09 24.18
N PRO A 380 14.60 34.56 24.17
CA PRO A 380 15.30 34.34 22.92
C PRO A 380 14.78 33.06 22.25
N THR A 381 14.26 33.23 21.04
CA THR A 381 13.90 32.19 20.08
C THR A 381 15.08 31.25 19.80
N ARG A 382 14.86 29.93 19.94
CA ARG A 382 15.81 28.87 19.53
C ARG A 382 16.15 28.98 18.03
N PRO A 383 17.42 28.81 17.61
CA PRO A 383 17.76 28.72 16.19
C PRO A 383 17.45 27.32 15.64
N ARG A 384 16.91 27.26 14.41
CA ARG A 384 16.69 26.01 13.64
C ARG A 384 18.03 25.32 13.31
N PRO A 385 18.07 23.98 13.23
CA PRO A 385 19.28 23.25 12.87
C PRO A 385 19.59 23.37 11.37
N ARG A 386 20.86 23.58 11.03
CA ARG A 386 21.38 23.53 9.64
C ARG A 386 21.48 22.07 9.15
N PRO A 387 21.32 21.81 7.84
CA PRO A 387 21.44 20.46 7.28
C PRO A 387 22.92 20.04 7.19
N ARG A 388 23.17 18.74 7.41
CA ARG A 388 24.50 18.11 7.32
C ARG A 388 25.01 18.10 5.87
N PRO A 389 26.32 18.27 5.62
CA PRO A 389 26.89 18.05 4.30
C PRO A 389 27.04 16.55 4.02
N ARG A 390 26.77 16.15 2.77
CA ARG A 390 27.14 14.83 2.22
C ARG A 390 28.67 14.76 2.09
N SER A 391 29.27 13.70 2.58
CA SER A 391 30.65 13.33 2.27
C SER A 391 30.71 12.55 0.95
N PRO A 392 31.84 12.61 0.22
CA PRO A 392 32.01 12.03 -1.12
C PRO A 392 32.00 10.51 -1.15
#